data_AF-A0A942V523-F1
#
_entry.id   AF-A0A942V523-F1
#
_cell.length_a   1.000
_cell.length_b   1.000
_cell.length_c   1.000
_cell.angle_alpha   90.00
_cell.angle_beta   90.00
_cell.angle_gamma   90.00
#
_symmetry.space_group_name_H-M   'P 1'
#
loop_
_entity.id
_entity.type
_entity.pdbx_description
1 polymer ?
#
loop_
_entity_poly.entity_id
_entity_poly.type
_entity_poly.pdbx_seq_one_letter_code
_entity_poly.pdbx_strand_id
1 'polypeptide(L)'
;MLRQNKLREEDISKILTAYRKRKDILKYCRAVSFEEIKANNYNLNISRYLISTEEKSDINLNTSKREIDNLETEREKLRNSINNIFKEIKI
;
A
#
# COMPACT_ATOMS: atom_id res chain seq x y z
N MET A 1 -28.59 20.06 -1.14
CA MET A 1 -27.87 21.11 -0.38
C MET A 1 -26.41 20.69 -0.26
N LEU A 2 -25.48 21.49 -0.78
CA LEU A 2 -24.04 21.21 -0.71
C LEU A 2 -23.60 21.26 0.76
N ARG A 3 -23.05 20.16 1.28
CA ARG A 3 -22.36 20.12 2.58
C ARG A 3 -21.14 21.03 2.48
N GLN A 4 -21.28 22.31 2.83
CA GLN A 4 -20.13 23.19 3.00
C GLN A 4 -19.48 22.85 4.32
N ASN A 5 -18.41 22.05 4.28
CA ASN A 5 -17.53 21.87 5.43
C ASN A 5 -16.87 23.22 5.71
N LYS A 6 -17.40 23.95 6.70
CA LYS A 6 -16.81 25.21 7.16
C LYS A 6 -15.60 24.88 8.03
N LEU A 7 -14.46 25.46 7.68
CA LEU A 7 -13.27 25.42 8.54
C LEU A 7 -13.60 26.16 9.84
N ARG A 8 -13.45 25.46 10.97
CA ARG A 8 -13.57 26.09 12.29
C ARG A 8 -12.30 26.88 12.57
N GLU A 9 -12.37 27.84 13.49
CA GLU A 9 -11.20 28.62 13.89
C GLU A 9 -10.05 27.75 14.41
N GLU A 10 -10.40 26.66 15.12
CA GLU A 10 -9.44 25.65 15.59
C GLU A 10 -8.67 24.99 14.43
N ASP A 11 -9.36 24.66 13.34
CA ASP A 11 -8.75 24.01 12.18
C ASP A 11 -7.77 24.99 11.49
N ILE A 12 -8.16 26.26 11.36
CA ILE A 12 -7.33 27.32 10.79
C ILE A 12 -6.08 27.56 11.66
N SER A 13 -6.26 27.66 12.97
CA SER A 13 -5.17 27.86 13.92
C SER A 13 -4.17 26.70 13.88
N LYS A 14 -4.67 25.46 13.77
CA LYS A 14 -3.83 24.26 13.63
C LYS A 14 -2.99 24.29 12.34
N ILE A 15 -3.60 24.64 11.20
CA ILE A 15 -2.90 24.76 9.91
C ILE A 15 -1.80 25.83 9.99
N LEU A 16 -2.14 27.03 10.49
CA LEU A 16 -1.19 28.14 10.61
C LEU A 16 -0.02 27.80 11.52
N THR A 17 -0.31 27.13 12.64
CA THR A 17 0.71 26.71 13.61
C THR A 17 1.66 25.69 12.99
N ALA A 18 1.13 24.69 12.27
CA ALA A 18 1.95 23.68 11.61
C ALA A 18 2.82 24.29 10.50
N TYR A 19 2.26 25.19 9.69
CA TYR A 19 3.01 25.91 8.66
C TYR A 19 4.16 26.75 9.26
N ARG A 20 3.88 27.56 10.28
CA ARG A 20 4.88 28.44 10.92
C ARG A 20 6.00 27.66 11.61
N LYS A 21 5.68 26.54 12.25
CA LYS A 21 6.67 25.72 12.95
C LYS A 21 7.59 24.99 11.98
N ARG A 22 7.14 24.70 10.76
CA ARG A 22 7.87 23.94 9.73
C ARG A 22 8.46 22.64 10.29
N LYS A 23 7.72 21.99 11.19
CA LYS A 23 8.07 20.72 11.81
C LYS A 23 7.18 19.61 11.27
N ASP A 24 7.74 18.42 11.20
CA ASP A 24 7.00 17.24 10.80
C ASP A 24 6.00 16.86 11.90
N ILE A 25 4.76 16.62 11.50
CA ILE A 25 3.70 16.10 12.34
C ILE A 25 3.17 14.85 11.66
N LEU A 26 3.35 13.71 12.34
CA LEU A 26 2.95 12.39 11.85
C LEU A 26 1.51 12.42 11.32
N LYS A 27 1.31 11.95 10.08
CA LYS A 27 0.02 11.92 9.34
C LYS A 27 -0.63 13.28 9.05
N TYR A 28 0.05 14.40 9.29
CA TYR A 28 -0.55 15.72 9.13
C TYR A 28 0.28 16.67 8.26
N CYS A 29 1.57 16.82 8.52
CA CYS A 29 2.45 17.65 7.70
C CYS A 29 3.88 17.12 7.68
N ARG A 30 4.57 17.32 6.57
CA ARG A 30 5.99 16.99 6.40
C ARG A 30 6.70 18.13 5.68
N ALA A 31 7.85 18.54 6.18
CA ALA A 31 8.77 19.43 5.50
C ALA A 31 9.55 18.62 4.46
N VAL A 32 9.38 18.98 3.19
CA VAL A 32 10.05 18.31 2.06
C VAL A 32 11.16 19.18 1.51
N SER A 33 12.25 18.54 1.09
CA SER A 33 13.38 19.25 0.47
C SER A 33 13.08 19.56 -0.99
N PHE A 34 13.82 20.51 -1.56
CA PHE A 34 13.66 20.86 -2.97
C PHE A 34 14.09 19.73 -3.90
N GLU A 35 15.12 18.96 -3.52
CA GLU A 35 15.59 17.80 -4.29
C GLU A 35 14.50 16.74 -4.42
N GLU A 36 13.75 16.48 -3.34
CA GLU A 36 12.64 15.53 -3.34
C GLU A 36 11.50 16.01 -4.26
N ILE A 37 11.18 17.31 -4.23
CA ILE A 37 10.17 17.89 -5.13
C ILE A 37 10.61 17.73 -6.59
N LYS A 38 11.89 17.98 -6.89
CA LYS A 38 12.46 17.82 -8.22
C LYS A 38 12.43 16.37 -8.70
N ALA A 39 12.75 15.41 -7.82
CA ALA A 39 12.66 13.98 -8.11
C ALA A 39 11.22 13.52 -8.38
N ASN A 40 10.22 14.21 -7.82
CA ASN A 40 8.79 13.98 -8.08
C ASN A 40 8.25 14.84 -9.24
N ASN A 41 9.11 15.35 -10.13
CA ASN A 41 8.75 16.18 -11.28
C ASN A 41 7.90 17.41 -10.89
N TYR A 42 8.19 18.03 -9.74
CA TYR A 42 7.43 19.15 -9.19
C TYR A 42 5.95 18.85 -8.95
N ASN A 43 5.57 17.58 -8.84
CA ASN A 43 4.21 17.18 -8.51
C ASN A 43 3.97 17.41 -7.01
N LEU A 44 3.18 18.42 -6.65
CA LEU A 44 2.91 18.82 -5.26
C LEU A 44 1.69 18.10 -4.64
N ASN A 45 1.25 16.98 -5.22
CA ASN A 45 0.16 16.19 -4.65
C ASN A 45 0.56 15.67 -3.25
N ILE A 46 -0.25 16.00 -2.24
CA ILE A 46 0.01 15.71 -0.82
C ILE A 46 0.20 14.20 -0.56
N SER A 47 -0.52 13.33 -1.29
CA SER A 47 -0.43 11.88 -1.14
C SER A 47 0.94 11.30 -1.49
N ARG A 48 1.78 12.04 -2.22
CA ARG A 48 3.16 11.63 -2.53
C ARG A 48 4.12 11.90 -1.39
N TYR A 49 3.79 12.85 -0.52
CA TYR A 49 4.68 13.32 0.54
C TYR A 49 4.19 12.96 1.94
N LEU A 50 2.91 12.62 2.09
CA LEU A 50 2.37 12.07 3.32
C LEU A 50 2.14 10.58 3.17
N ILE A 51 2.81 9.81 4.04
CA ILE A 51 2.53 8.38 4.19
C ILE A 51 1.21 8.27 4.95
N SER A 52 0.15 7.85 4.25
CA SER A 52 -1.02 7.30 4.92
C SER A 52 -0.60 5.93 5.45
N THR A 53 -0.31 5.82 6.73
CA THR A 53 -0.21 4.51 7.36
C THR A 53 -1.64 3.97 7.46
N GLU A 54 -2.14 3.38 6.38
CA GLU A 54 -2.73 2.07 6.59
C GLU A 54 -1.60 1.26 7.23
N GLU A 55 -1.75 0.91 8.50
CA GLU A 55 -0.99 -0.22 9.03
C GLU A 55 -1.10 -1.28 7.95
N LYS A 56 0.02 -1.60 7.28
CA LYS A 56 0.06 -2.84 6.54
C LYS A 56 -0.20 -3.86 7.64
N SER A 57 -1.45 -4.32 7.76
CA SER A 57 -1.74 -5.54 8.48
C SER A 57 -0.66 -6.49 8.02
N ASP A 58 0.05 -7.10 8.97
CA ASP A 58 1.09 -8.06 8.65
C ASP A 58 0.51 -9.03 7.63
N ILE A 59 0.81 -8.78 6.34
CA ILE A 59 0.36 -9.64 5.26
C ILE A 59 1.05 -10.92 5.65
N ASN A 60 0.28 -11.92 6.06
CA ASN A 60 0.81 -13.12 6.67
C ASN A 60 1.50 -13.92 5.56
N LEU A 61 2.70 -13.50 5.16
CA LEU A 61 3.46 -14.05 4.05
C LEU A 61 3.67 -15.56 4.25
N ASN A 62 3.67 -16.00 5.50
CA ASN A 62 3.72 -17.41 5.87
C ASN A 62 2.47 -18.19 5.46
N THR A 63 1.26 -17.60 5.54
CA THR A 63 0.04 -18.28 5.07
C THR A 63 0.01 -18.33 3.55
N SER A 64 0.33 -17.23 2.87
CA SER A 64 0.42 -17.21 1.41
C SER A 64 1.49 -18.18 0.89
N LYS A 65 2.62 -18.32 1.58
CA LYS A 65 3.65 -19.31 1.22
C LYS A 65 3.16 -20.76 1.39
N ARG A 66 2.46 -21.05 2.49
CA ARG A 66 1.84 -22.39 2.70
C ARG A 66 0.78 -22.71 1.64
N GLU A 67 -0.01 -21.73 1.23
CA GLU A 67 -0.98 -21.91 0.14
C GLU A 67 -0.30 -22.22 -1.18
N ILE A 68 0.81 -21.53 -1.50
CA ILE A 68 1.63 -21.82 -2.69
C ILE A 68 2.18 -23.25 -2.63
N ASP A 69 2.78 -23.66 -1.51
CA ASP A 69 3.37 -25.00 -1.35
C ASP A 69 2.29 -26.10 -1.50
N ASN A 70 1.10 -25.89 -0.92
CA ASN A 70 -0.02 -26.81 -1.06
C ASN A 70 -0.49 -26.93 -2.52
N LEU A 71 -0.65 -25.80 -3.22
CA LEU A 71 -1.06 -25.78 -4.63
C LEU A 71 -0.02 -26.46 -5.53
N GLU A 72 1.27 -26.33 -5.23
CA GLU A 72 2.32 -27.04 -5.98
C GLU A 72 2.23 -28.55 -5.81
N THR A 73 2.01 -29.04 -4.59
CA THR A 73 1.85 -30.49 -4.35
C THR A 73 0.59 -31.05 -5.01
N GLU A 74 -0.50 -30.30 -5.03
CA GLU A 74 -1.73 -30.70 -5.71
C GLU A 74 -1.54 -30.72 -7.24
N ARG A 75 -0.79 -29.75 -7.78
CA ARG A 75 -0.42 -29.72 -9.20
C ARG A 75 0.47 -30.90 -9.59
N GLU A 76 1.40 -31.31 -8.73
CA GLU A 76 2.20 -32.52 -8.97
C GLU A 76 1.36 -33.78 -8.94
N LYS A 77 0.45 -33.93 -7.97
CA LYS A 77 -0.48 -35.06 -7.93
C LYS A 77 -1.32 -35.13 -9.20
N LEU A 78 -1.88 -34.00 -9.64
CA LEU A 78 -2.66 -33.94 -10.86
C LEU A 78 -1.82 -34.29 -12.10
N ARG A 79 -0.59 -33.78 -12.19
CA ARG A 79 0.36 -34.15 -13.26
C ARG A 79 0.66 -35.65 -13.27
N ASN A 80 0.85 -36.25 -12.10
CA ASN A 80 1.10 -37.68 -11.99
C ASN A 80 -0.12 -38.50 -12.40
N SER A 81 -1.33 -38.09 -12.00
CA SER A 81 -2.58 -38.71 -12.45
C SER A 81 -2.74 -38.61 -13.97
N ILE A 82 -2.46 -37.45 -14.55
CA ILE A 82 -2.48 -37.23 -16.00
C ILE A 82 -1.47 -38.15 -16.69
N ASN A 83 -0.22 -38.21 -16.21
CA ASN A 83 0.81 -39.09 -16.77
C ASN A 83 0.44 -40.58 -16.66
N ASN A 84 -0.24 -40.98 -15.59
CA ASN A 84 -0.74 -42.34 -15.44
C ASN A 84 -1.83 -42.64 -16.47
N ILE A 85 -2.78 -41.72 -16.66
CA ILE A 85 -3.82 -41.85 -17.69
C ILE A 85 -3.19 -41.93 -19.08
N PHE A 86 -2.20 -41.08 -19.40
CA PHE A 86 -1.47 -41.16 -20.67
C PHE A 86 -0.74 -42.50 -20.86
N LYS A 87 -0.16 -43.08 -19.80
CA LYS A 87 0.46 -44.42 -19.86
C LYS A 87 -0.56 -45.53 -20.10
N GLU A 88 -1.75 -45.42 -19.50
CA GLU A 88 -2.82 -46.42 -19.67
C GLU A 88 -3.45 -46.36 -21.07
N ILE A 89 -3.48 -45.20 -21.71
CA ILE A 89 -4.08 -45.01 -23.04
C ILE A 89 -3.18 -45.55 -24.18
N LYS A 90 -1.92 -45.97 -23.92
CA LYS A 90 -0.97 -46.49 -24.93
C LYS A 90 -0.99 -45.69 -26.25
N ILE A 91 -0.50 -44.46 -26.19
CA ILE A 91 0.20 -43.81 -27.31
C ILE A 91 1.66 -43.69 -26.90
#